data_AF-A0A6G3XWI2-F1
#
_entry.id   AF-A0A6G3XWI2-F1
#
_cell.length_a   1.000
_cell.length_b   1.000
_cell.length_c   1.000
_cell.angle_alpha   90.00
_cell.angle_beta   90.00
_cell.angle_gamma   90.00
#
_symmetry.space_group_name_H-M   'P 1'
#
loop_
_entity.id
_entity.type
_entity.pdbx_description
1 polymer ?
#
loop_
_entity_poly.entity_id
_entity_poly.type
_entity_poly.pdbx_seq_one_letter_code
_entity_poly.pdbx_strand_id
1 'polypeptide(L)' 'PVWDGMTCLGIASAGPVDTAAGTVSPVNIPAWRRFPLVDMVAAHPRLPVGLRPVLVGDAVAMTAAEHWLGAAR' A
#
# COMPACT_ATOMS: atom_id res chain seq x y z
N PRO A 1 -15.66 -13.56 7.18
CA PRO A 1 -14.67 -12.46 7.30
C PRO A 1 -15.00 -11.34 6.29
N VAL A 2 -14.70 -10.09 6.61
CA VAL A 2 -15.15 -8.88 5.87
C VAL A 2 -14.51 -8.68 4.47
N TRP A 3 -13.71 -9.63 4.00
CA TRP A 3 -12.97 -9.55 2.73
C TRP A 3 -13.87 -9.40 1.50
N ASP A 4 -15.02 -10.09 1.49
CA ASP A 4 -15.95 -10.09 0.34
C ASP A 4 -16.63 -8.73 0.11
N GLY A 5 -16.62 -7.86 1.12
CA GLY A 5 -17.20 -6.51 1.06
C GLY A 5 -16.17 -5.39 0.90
N MET A 6 -14.88 -5.70 0.71
CA MET A 6 -13.86 -4.67 0.54
C MET A 6 -14.01 -3.94 -0.80
N THR A 7 -14.16 -2.62 -0.73
CA THR A 7 -14.25 -1.74 -1.91
C THR A 7 -12.93 -1.04 -2.24
N CYS A 8 -11.98 -1.04 -1.32
CA CYS A 8 -10.65 -0.44 -1.49
C CYS A 8 -9.57 -1.22 -0.74
N LEU A 9 -8.32 -1.07 -1.17
CA LEU A 9 -7.13 -1.64 -0.52
C LEU A 9 -5.97 -0.64 -0.62
N GLY A 10 -5.51 -0.15 0.53
CA GLY A 10 -4.30 0.67 0.64
C GLY A 10 -3.14 -0.14 1.17
N ILE A 11 -1.93 0.15 0.70
CA ILE A 11 -0.67 -0.39 1.20
C ILE A 11 0.24 0.77 1.57
N ALA A 12 0.64 0.83 2.83
CA ALA A 12 1.68 1.73 3.31
C ALA A 12 3.00 0.95 3.43
N SER A 13 4.10 1.52 2.94
CA SER A 13 5.41 0.88 3.02
C SER A 13 6.52 1.86 3.37
N ALA A 14 7.52 1.37 4.09
CA ALA A 14 8.74 2.12 4.33
C ALA A 14 9.50 2.37 3.02
N GLY A 15 10.14 3.53 2.94
CA GLY A 15 10.85 3.97 1.74
C GLY A 15 12.16 3.22 1.48
N PRO A 16 12.68 3.30 0.24
CA PRO A 16 12.08 4.01 -0.90
C PRO A 16 10.85 3.32 -1.51
N VAL A 17 9.86 4.12 -1.91
CA VAL A 17 8.61 3.69 -2.56
C VAL A 17 8.53 4.35 -3.93
N ASP A 18 8.26 3.57 -4.98
CA ASP A 18 7.90 4.07 -6.30
C ASP A 18 6.41 3.77 -6.53
N THR A 19 5.57 4.79 -6.32
CA THR A 19 4.11 4.66 -6.44
C THR A 19 3.64 4.53 -7.88
N ALA A 20 4.42 5.03 -8.85
CA ALA A 20 4.11 4.92 -10.27
C ALA A 20 4.39 3.50 -10.79
N ALA A 21 5.52 2.92 -10.38
CA ALA A 21 5.87 1.54 -10.74
C ALA A 21 5.25 0.48 -9.80
N GLY A 22 4.67 0.89 -8.67
CA GLY A 22 4.10 -0.02 -7.68
C GLY A 22 5.15 -0.87 -6.95
N THR A 23 6.37 -0.36 -6.81
CA THR A 23 7.50 -1.08 -6.21
C THR A 23 7.98 -0.49 -4.89
N VAL A 24 8.60 -1.33 -4.06
CA VAL A 24 9.18 -0.93 -2.77
C VAL A 24 10.61 -1.43 -2.62
N SER A 25 11.44 -0.66 -1.92
CA SER A 25 12.85 -1.01 -1.63
C SER A 25 13.25 -0.77 -0.17
N PRO A 26 12.45 -1.19 0.82
CA PRO A 26 12.61 -0.78 2.20
C PRO A 26 13.98 -1.19 2.78
N VAL A 27 14.60 -0.29 3.56
CA VAL A 27 15.96 -0.48 4.07
C VAL A 27 16.06 -1.67 5.04
N ASN A 28 14.99 -1.94 5.78
CA ASN A 28 14.89 -3.03 6.75
C ASN A 28 14.60 -4.40 6.13
N ILE A 29 14.30 -4.48 4.83
CA ILE A 29 14.14 -5.75 4.09
C ILE A 29 15.12 -5.76 2.90
N PRO A 30 16.39 -6.14 3.11
CA PRO A 30 17.43 -6.02 2.08
C PRO A 30 17.14 -6.78 0.78
N ALA A 31 16.43 -7.90 0.87
CA ALA A 31 16.04 -8.72 -0.27
C ALA A 31 15.05 -8.02 -1.21
N TRP A 32 14.36 -6.97 -0.74
CA TRP A 32 13.36 -6.26 -1.53
C TRP A 32 14.01 -5.03 -2.15
N ARG A 33 14.34 -5.11 -3.44
CA ARG A 33 14.88 -4.00 -4.23
C ARG A 33 14.08 -3.89 -5.52
N ARG A 34 13.34 -2.79 -5.67
CA ARG A 34 12.27 -2.63 -6.68
C ARG A 34 11.30 -3.81 -6.66
N PHE A 35 10.96 -4.29 -5.46
CA PHE A 35 10.07 -5.43 -5.29
C PHE A 35 8.65 -5.05 -5.77
N PRO A 36 8.03 -5.82 -6.69
CA PRO A 36 6.78 -5.46 -7.36
C PRO A 36 5.55 -5.74 -6.48
N LEU A 37 5.44 -5.03 -5.37
CA LEU A 37 4.44 -5.29 -4.33
C LEU A 37 3.01 -5.16 -4.86
N VAL A 38 2.73 -4.12 -5.65
CA VAL A 38 1.38 -3.90 -6.20
C VAL A 38 0.97 -5.04 -7.12
N ASP A 39 1.86 -5.47 -8.03
CA ASP A 39 1.56 -6.57 -8.96
C ASP A 39 1.36 -7.90 -8.22
N MET A 40 2.19 -8.19 -7.23
CA MET A 40 2.07 -9.41 -6.42
C MET A 40 0.75 -9.48 -5.67
N VAL A 41 0.31 -8.36 -5.10
CA VAL A 41 -0.99 -8.29 -4.40
C VAL A 41 -2.15 -8.31 -5.41
N ALA A 42 -2.02 -7.60 -6.54
CA ALA A 42 -3.03 -7.60 -7.60
C ALA A 42 -3.27 -8.98 -8.23
N ALA A 43 -2.24 -9.82 -8.25
CA ALA A 43 -2.32 -11.21 -8.73
C ALA A 43 -2.84 -12.20 -7.68
N HIS A 44 -3.05 -11.77 -6.43
CA HIS A 44 -3.45 -12.68 -5.36
C HIS A 44 -4.89 -13.18 -5.59
N PRO A 45 -5.16 -14.50 -5.56
CA PRO A 45 -6.46 -15.07 -5.96
C PRO A 45 -7.62 -14.69 -5.02
N ARG A 46 -7.32 -14.16 -3.84
CA ARG A 46 -8.34 -13.66 -2.89
C ARG A 46 -8.62 -12.17 -3.03
N LEU A 47 -7.93 -11.45 -3.92
CA LEU A 47 -8.23 -10.04 -4.14
C LEU A 47 -9.52 -9.93 -4.97
N PRO A 48 -10.50 -9.12 -4.55
CA PRO A 48 -11.70 -8.90 -5.34
C PRO A 48 -11.38 -8.41 -6.76
N VAL A 49 -12.12 -8.93 -7.75
CA VAL A 49 -11.96 -8.56 -9.16
C VAL A 49 -12.16 -7.05 -9.33
N GLY A 50 -11.25 -6.41 -10.06
CA GLY A 50 -11.31 -4.97 -10.35
C GLY A 50 -10.73 -4.08 -9.24
N LEU A 51 -10.43 -4.63 -8.05
CA LEU A 51 -9.75 -3.88 -7.01
C LEU A 51 -8.25 -3.80 -7.33
N ARG A 52 -7.69 -2.59 -7.30
CA ARG A 52 -6.25 -2.36 -7.42
C ARG A 52 -5.70 -1.79 -6.11
N PRO A 53 -4.59 -2.35 -5.58
CA PRO A 53 -3.93 -1.79 -4.41
C PRO A 53 -3.42 -0.37 -4.69
N VAL A 54 -3.63 0.54 -3.75
CA VAL A 54 -3.02 1.89 -3.78
C VAL A 54 -1.80 1.88 -2.86
N LEU A 55 -0.62 2.12 -3.43
CA LEU A 55 0.65 2.15 -2.69
C LEU A 55 1.04 3.58 -2.31
N VAL A 56 1.41 3.77 -1.05
CA VAL A 56 1.93 5.04 -0.51
C VAL A 56 3.09 4.81 0.46
N GLY A 57 3.90 5.86 0.68
CA GLY A 57 4.89 5.85 1.76
C GLY A 57 4.23 5.83 3.13
N ASP A 58 4.85 5.17 4.10
CA ASP A 58 4.37 5.05 5.48
C ASP A 58 4.14 6.39 6.18
N ALA A 59 5.11 7.31 6.11
CA ALA A 59 4.97 8.65 6.68
C ALA A 59 3.84 9.44 6.00
N VAL A 60 3.67 9.29 4.69
CA VAL A 60 2.58 9.95 3.93
C VAL A 60 1.23 9.38 4.35
N ALA A 61 1.11 8.06 4.52
CA ALA A 61 -0.09 7.41 5.01
C ALA A 61 -0.46 7.89 6.43
N MET A 62 0.54 8.00 7.30
CA MET A 62 0.38 8.54 8.67
C MET A 62 -0.14 9.98 8.61
N THR A 63 0.49 10.86 7.83
CA THR A 63 0.06 12.26 7.67
C THR A 63 -1.36 12.36 7.10
N ALA A 64 -1.72 11.53 6.11
CA ALA A 64 -3.05 11.52 5.54
C ALA A 64 -4.11 11.06 6.57
N ALA A 65 -3.79 10.07 7.40
CA ALA A 65 -4.67 9.60 8.46
C ALA A 65 -4.89 10.69 9.53
N GLU A 66 -3.82 11.35 9.97
CA GLU A 66 -3.89 12.47 10.92
C GLU A 66 -4.70 13.65 10.35
N HIS A 67 -4.53 13.96 9.07
CA HIS A 67 -5.32 15.02 8.43
C HIS A 67 -6.82 14.69 8.35
N TRP A 68 -7.17 13.41 8.18
CA TRP A 68 -8.56 13.00 8.04
C TRP A 68 -9.28 12.79 9.39
N LEU A 69 -8.61 12.16 10.35
CA LEU A 69 -9.22 11.68 11.61
C LEU A 69 -8.60 12.28 12.87
N GLY A 70 -7.46 12.97 12.75
CA GLY A 70 -6.76 13.55 13.88
C GLY A 70 -7.46 14.79 14.47
N ALA A 71 -7.02 15.19 15.65
CA ALA A 71 -7.51 16.38 16.35
C ALA A 71 -7.00 17.70 15.74
N ALA A 72 -6.19 17.63 14.68
CA ALA A 72 -5.66 18.77 13.96
C ALA A 72 -6.72 19.34 13.01
N ARG A 73 -7.64 20.13 13.56
CA ARG A 73 -8.44 21.09 12.79
C ARG A 73 -7.70 22.41 12.64
#